data_AF-A0A096AGF8-F1
#
_entry.id   AF-A0A096AGF8-F1
#
_cell.length_a   1.000
_cell.length_b   1.000
_cell.length_c   1.000
_cell.angle_alpha   90.00
_cell.angle_beta   90.00
_cell.angle_gamma   90.00
#
_symmetry.space_group_name_H-M   'P 1'
#
loop_
_entity.id
_entity.type
_entity.pdbx_description
1 polymer ?
#
loop_
_entity_poly.entity_id
_entity_poly.type
_entity_poly.pdbx_seq_one_letter_code
_entity_poly.pdbx_strand_id
1 'polypeptide(L)'
;INGSQLYKTNQGFDVYVKDNTDANTFNVKLGDDKKDAFGFDAGNGLAITRDGKKITYSLQDDVSVGKAGDNGKDGKITVNGKDGEKVTINGKNGEIGIQGPKGADGKDGNSITLSGKDGTIGVQGPKGADGQDGNSVTLNGKDGSIGMKGKDGKNAIAITTGDSKVGLDGKDGETRIIVKEGNHVNEVATMNDGLKFMGDSGTAVGVKLNNQVNIVGGVKAERTGNIVTNLTDNNIGVESIVDDQDNKNAKLVVRLAKNLSDLEGITFNSKDKTTPMKIDGNAKTIENIKKMTFGKDGSTDSVTVDGENKVITGLSNTKLPTDLTKMKADQAASQGQLKEVLDKATATDDFSVKYDKKDTGEVDKNSVTLGGDTNGTVIKNVKAGDVSENSKEAVNGSQLYKTNQGFDILVGQDTADNRANVALGKANKETVEFAAGNSLDVTLDKNAKKVTYSLKDDITVGKDGEAG
;
A
#
# COMPACT_ATOMS: atom_id res chain seq x y z
N ILE A 1 33.33 70.36 -118.95
CA ILE A 1 32.01 70.12 -118.31
C ILE A 1 31.28 71.47 -118.29
N ASN A 2 30.08 71.58 -118.87
CA ASN A 2 29.33 72.84 -118.96
C ASN A 2 28.57 73.10 -117.63
N GLY A 3 28.52 74.36 -117.16
CA GLY A 3 28.19 74.73 -115.77
C GLY A 3 26.82 74.28 -115.24
N SER A 4 25.86 73.93 -116.11
CA SER A 4 24.55 73.42 -115.72
C SER A 4 24.56 71.94 -115.29
N GLN A 5 25.60 71.17 -115.62
CA GLN A 5 25.78 69.79 -115.14
C GLN A 5 26.43 69.71 -113.75
N LEU A 6 27.07 70.79 -113.27
CA LEU A 6 27.65 70.85 -111.92
C LEU A 6 26.61 71.13 -110.80
N TYR A 7 25.48 71.78 -111.12
CA TYR A 7 24.47 72.15 -110.11
C TYR A 7 23.77 70.93 -109.50
N LYS A 8 23.63 69.83 -110.25
CA LYS A 8 23.06 68.56 -109.73
C LYS A 8 24.07 67.72 -108.94
N THR A 9 25.37 67.95 -109.12
CA THR A 9 26.43 67.22 -108.39
C THR A 9 26.83 67.87 -107.06
N ASN A 10 26.32 69.08 -106.74
CA ASN A 10 26.64 69.82 -105.51
C ASN A 10 25.45 69.99 -104.54
N GLN A 11 24.35 69.23 -104.68
CA GLN A 11 23.14 69.42 -103.86
C GLN A 11 23.22 68.87 -102.43
N GLY A 12 24.38 68.39 -101.97
CA GLY A 12 24.49 67.80 -100.64
C GLY A 12 23.69 66.50 -100.48
N PHE A 13 23.53 66.07 -99.24
CA PHE A 13 22.58 65.02 -98.87
C PHE A 13 22.04 65.25 -97.46
N ASP A 14 20.80 64.81 -97.22
CA ASP A 14 20.18 64.82 -95.90
C ASP A 14 20.64 63.62 -95.08
N VAL A 15 20.93 63.86 -93.79
CA VAL A 15 21.11 62.81 -92.81
C VAL A 15 20.06 63.02 -91.72
N TYR A 16 19.27 61.99 -91.44
CA TYR A 16 18.23 62.02 -90.42
C TYR A 16 18.44 60.94 -89.37
N VAL A 17 18.02 61.23 -88.13
CA VAL A 17 18.01 60.26 -87.02
C VAL A 17 16.57 59.82 -86.77
N LYS A 18 16.29 58.51 -86.82
CA LYS A 18 14.97 57.88 -86.61
C LYS A 18 13.93 58.12 -87.72
N ASP A 19 13.69 59.37 -88.14
CA ASP A 19 12.68 59.75 -89.14
C ASP A 19 13.00 61.09 -89.84
N ASN A 20 12.61 61.22 -91.12
CA ASN A 20 12.93 62.38 -91.97
C ASN A 20 11.95 63.55 -91.70
N THR A 21 12.17 64.23 -90.58
CA THR A 21 11.47 65.45 -90.17
C THR A 21 12.48 66.58 -89.97
N ASP A 22 12.04 67.83 -90.06
CA ASP A 22 12.93 69.00 -89.87
C ASP A 22 13.66 69.00 -88.52
N ALA A 23 13.07 68.40 -87.48
CA ALA A 23 13.67 68.32 -86.15
C ALA A 23 14.78 67.28 -86.03
N ASN A 24 14.77 66.27 -86.90
CA ASN A 24 15.66 65.12 -86.84
C ASN A 24 16.62 65.05 -88.04
N THR A 25 16.58 66.03 -88.95
CA THR A 25 17.36 66.09 -90.19
C THR A 25 18.32 67.26 -90.17
N PHE A 26 19.58 67.01 -90.51
CA PHE A 26 20.54 68.08 -90.78
C PHE A 26 21.11 67.90 -92.19
N ASN A 27 21.25 69.03 -92.88
CA ASN A 27 21.70 69.10 -94.26
C ASN A 27 23.24 69.13 -94.31
N VAL A 28 23.84 68.23 -95.08
CA VAL A 28 25.28 68.22 -95.36
C VAL A 28 25.51 68.85 -96.74
N LYS A 29 26.09 70.05 -96.79
CA LYS A 29 26.33 70.77 -98.05
C LYS A 29 27.56 70.21 -98.78
N LEU A 30 27.55 70.23 -100.12
CA LEU A 30 28.69 69.85 -100.96
C LEU A 30 29.23 71.07 -101.71
N GLY A 31 30.54 71.35 -101.59
CA GLY A 31 31.25 72.36 -102.39
C GLY A 31 31.81 73.57 -101.65
N ASP A 32 31.66 73.67 -100.32
CA ASP A 32 32.33 74.67 -99.48
C ASP A 32 33.78 74.25 -99.15
N ASP A 33 34.67 75.24 -98.96
CA ASP A 33 36.10 75.02 -98.63
C ASP A 33 36.29 74.29 -97.28
N LYS A 34 35.29 74.37 -96.38
CA LYS A 34 35.22 73.58 -95.15
C LYS A 34 34.11 72.54 -95.26
N LYS A 35 34.47 71.27 -95.09
CA LYS A 35 33.52 70.15 -95.10
C LYS A 35 32.70 70.13 -93.81
N ASP A 36 31.39 69.96 -93.92
CA ASP A 36 30.53 69.60 -92.79
C ASP A 36 30.92 68.21 -92.27
N ALA A 37 31.04 68.07 -90.94
CA ALA A 37 31.37 66.81 -90.28
C ALA A 37 30.22 66.33 -89.40
N PHE A 38 29.77 65.09 -89.62
CA PHE A 38 28.77 64.41 -88.81
C PHE A 38 29.40 63.23 -88.07
N GLY A 39 29.14 63.12 -86.77
CA GLY A 39 29.63 62.05 -85.91
C GLY A 39 28.50 61.42 -85.10
N PHE A 40 28.68 60.16 -84.72
CA PHE A 40 27.79 59.46 -83.81
C PHE A 40 28.47 59.37 -82.45
N ASP A 41 27.83 59.89 -81.41
CA ASP A 41 28.31 59.78 -80.03
C ASP A 41 27.54 58.67 -79.30
N ALA A 42 28.22 57.93 -78.43
CA ALA A 42 27.64 56.81 -77.70
C ALA A 42 27.49 57.17 -76.22
N GLY A 43 26.28 57.02 -75.67
CA GLY A 43 26.08 57.07 -74.22
C GLY A 43 26.75 55.90 -73.51
N ASN A 44 26.95 56.02 -72.18
CA ASN A 44 27.53 54.95 -71.36
C ASN A 44 26.77 53.62 -71.56
N GLY A 45 27.50 52.54 -71.87
CA GLY A 45 26.94 51.20 -72.11
C GLY A 45 26.63 50.88 -73.58
N LEU A 46 26.80 51.83 -74.51
CA LEU A 46 26.74 51.58 -75.96
C LEU A 46 28.13 51.77 -76.59
N ALA A 47 28.48 50.90 -77.53
CA ALA A 47 29.66 51.00 -78.38
C ALA A 47 29.22 51.22 -79.82
N ILE A 48 29.85 52.18 -80.49
CA ILE A 48 29.61 52.47 -81.91
C ILE A 48 30.88 52.12 -82.66
N THR A 49 30.79 51.16 -83.57
CA THR A 49 31.91 50.76 -84.43
C THR A 49 31.57 50.99 -85.89
N ARG A 50 32.57 51.40 -86.67
CA ARG A 50 32.44 51.63 -88.11
C ARG A 50 33.34 50.65 -88.85
N ASP A 51 32.74 49.94 -89.81
CA ASP A 51 33.47 49.18 -90.83
C ASP A 51 32.99 49.60 -92.22
N GLY A 52 33.87 50.23 -93.00
CA GLY A 52 33.52 50.83 -94.28
C GLY A 52 32.39 51.87 -94.15
N LYS A 53 31.23 51.59 -94.77
CA LYS A 53 30.01 52.43 -94.72
C LYS A 53 28.96 51.92 -93.71
N LYS A 54 29.24 50.85 -92.96
CA LYS A 54 28.33 50.27 -91.98
C LYS A 54 28.67 50.80 -90.59
N ILE A 55 27.66 51.32 -89.89
CA ILE A 55 27.74 51.68 -88.47
C ILE A 55 27.01 50.60 -87.70
N THR A 56 27.67 50.00 -86.71
CA THR A 56 27.08 49.00 -85.83
C THR A 56 26.99 49.57 -84.43
N TYR A 57 25.80 49.47 -83.84
CA TYR A 57 25.57 49.77 -82.42
C TYR A 57 25.54 48.44 -81.67
N SER A 58 26.41 48.29 -80.68
CA SER A 58 26.37 47.17 -79.75
C SER A 58 26.30 47.69 -78.32
N LEU A 59 25.78 46.86 -77.41
CA LEU A 59 26.03 47.10 -76.00
C LEU A 59 27.52 46.87 -75.72
N GLN A 60 28.06 47.61 -74.76
CA GLN A 60 29.38 47.30 -74.20
C GLN A 60 29.29 45.98 -73.42
N ASP A 61 30.42 45.32 -73.24
CA ASP A 61 30.50 44.12 -72.41
C ASP A 61 30.08 44.43 -70.96
N ASP A 62 30.39 45.64 -70.47
CA ASP A 62 29.95 46.18 -69.19
C ASP A 62 28.93 47.29 -69.40
N VAL A 63 27.68 47.05 -68.99
CA VAL A 63 26.60 48.05 -69.02
C VAL A 63 26.26 48.48 -67.60
N SER A 64 26.64 49.70 -67.22
CA SER A 64 26.22 50.30 -65.95
C SER A 64 24.89 51.04 -66.11
N VAL A 65 23.87 50.64 -65.34
CA VAL A 65 22.56 51.32 -65.30
C VAL A 65 22.51 52.26 -64.10
N GLY A 66 22.92 53.51 -64.31
CA GLY A 66 23.01 54.56 -63.29
C GLY A 66 24.39 55.23 -63.25
N LYS A 67 24.52 56.38 -62.57
CA LYS A 67 25.82 56.98 -62.24
C LYS A 67 26.30 56.45 -60.89
N ALA A 68 27.61 56.23 -60.73
CA ALA A 68 28.20 56.08 -59.40
C ALA A 68 27.96 57.39 -58.64
N GLY A 69 27.14 57.38 -57.60
CA GLY A 69 26.74 58.60 -56.89
C GLY A 69 26.89 58.44 -55.39
N ASP A 70 27.43 59.47 -54.75
CA ASP A 70 27.22 59.74 -53.32
C ASP A 70 25.71 59.96 -53.10
N ASN A 71 25.03 58.90 -52.61
CA ASN A 71 23.62 58.81 -52.21
C ASN A 71 22.51 59.33 -53.16
N GLY A 72 21.65 58.40 -53.62
CA GLY A 72 20.20 58.63 -53.49
C GLY A 72 19.29 58.71 -54.72
N LYS A 73 19.56 58.00 -55.83
CA LYS A 73 18.50 57.50 -56.74
C LYS A 73 18.88 56.13 -57.30
N ASP A 74 18.19 55.08 -56.87
CA ASP A 74 18.49 53.71 -57.26
C ASP A 74 18.36 53.50 -58.77
N GLY A 75 19.38 52.88 -59.37
CA GLY A 75 19.27 52.36 -60.74
C GLY A 75 18.18 51.28 -60.78
N LYS A 76 17.09 51.55 -61.50
CA LYS A 76 15.98 50.60 -61.65
C LYS A 76 16.14 49.83 -62.96
N ILE A 77 16.43 48.53 -62.87
CA ILE A 77 16.27 47.59 -64.00
C ILE A 77 14.89 46.96 -63.87
N THR A 78 13.97 47.29 -64.78
CA THR A 78 12.63 46.66 -64.83
C THR A 78 12.59 45.67 -65.98
N VAL A 79 12.29 44.41 -65.70
CA VAL A 79 12.03 43.40 -66.74
C VAL A 79 10.59 42.93 -66.56
N ASN A 80 9.73 43.21 -67.54
CA ASN A 80 8.33 42.82 -67.50
C ASN A 80 8.14 41.54 -68.32
N GLY A 81 7.91 40.42 -67.65
CA GLY A 81 7.47 39.17 -68.27
C GLY A 81 5.96 38.99 -68.11
N LYS A 82 5.29 38.39 -69.10
CA LYS A 82 3.93 37.84 -68.99
C LYS A 82 3.97 36.51 -68.20
N ASP A 83 2.83 36.03 -67.71
CA ASP A 83 2.75 34.78 -66.92
C ASP A 83 3.53 33.62 -67.59
N GLY A 84 4.51 33.08 -66.87
CA GLY A 84 5.37 31.98 -67.33
C GLY A 84 6.68 32.39 -68.04
N GLU A 85 6.93 33.68 -68.30
CA GLU A 85 8.20 34.17 -68.86
C GLU A 85 9.30 34.25 -67.78
N LYS A 86 10.50 33.73 -68.08
CA LYS A 86 11.66 33.71 -67.16
C LYS A 86 12.69 34.75 -67.55
N VAL A 87 13.19 35.50 -66.56
CA VAL A 87 14.41 36.32 -66.71
C VAL A 87 15.61 35.42 -66.44
N THR A 88 16.39 35.09 -67.48
CA THR A 88 17.59 34.25 -67.35
C THR A 88 18.83 35.13 -67.20
N ILE A 89 19.48 35.08 -66.04
CA ILE A 89 20.82 35.66 -65.83
C ILE A 89 21.84 34.57 -66.19
N ASN A 90 22.33 34.57 -67.42
CA ASN A 90 23.32 33.62 -67.93
C ASN A 90 24.75 34.02 -67.54
N GLY A 91 25.07 33.98 -66.24
CA GLY A 91 26.45 33.84 -65.82
C GLY A 91 26.94 32.42 -66.13
N LYS A 92 28.22 32.22 -66.46
CA LYS A 92 28.81 30.89 -66.77
C LYS A 92 28.46 29.80 -65.71
N ASN A 93 28.16 30.22 -64.48
CA ASN A 93 27.83 29.35 -63.35
C ASN A 93 26.36 29.48 -62.85
N GLY A 94 25.53 30.36 -63.43
CA GLY A 94 24.13 30.54 -63.00
C GLY A 94 23.97 31.06 -61.57
N GLU A 95 24.92 31.87 -61.09
CA GLU A 95 24.95 32.44 -59.75
C GLU A 95 24.50 33.90 -59.74
N ILE A 96 23.71 34.28 -58.74
CA ILE A 96 23.33 35.67 -58.46
C ILE A 96 23.81 36.00 -57.05
N GLY A 97 24.69 37.00 -56.95
CA GLY A 97 25.21 37.50 -55.68
C GLY A 97 24.71 38.91 -55.39
N ILE A 98 24.20 39.15 -54.19
CA ILE A 98 24.00 40.48 -53.63
C ILE A 98 25.04 40.65 -52.53
N GLN A 99 25.96 41.60 -52.70
CA GLN A 99 27.00 41.90 -51.73
C GLN A 99 26.67 43.24 -51.06
N GLY A 100 26.49 43.21 -49.73
CA GLY A 100 26.37 44.41 -48.92
C GLY A 100 27.66 45.25 -48.94
N PRO A 101 27.56 46.56 -48.65
CA PRO A 101 28.71 47.45 -48.68
C PRO A 101 29.81 46.97 -47.73
N LYS A 102 31.06 47.33 -48.05
CA LYS A 102 32.18 47.03 -47.17
C LYS A 102 32.01 47.74 -45.82
N GLY A 103 32.39 47.07 -44.74
CA GLY A 103 32.47 47.65 -43.41
C GLY A 103 33.55 48.74 -43.33
N ALA A 104 33.57 49.49 -42.23
CA ALA A 104 34.61 50.51 -41.97
C ALA A 104 36.03 49.92 -41.90
N ASP A 105 36.15 48.60 -41.74
CA ASP A 105 37.37 47.80 -41.76
C ASP A 105 37.79 47.36 -43.19
N GLY A 106 37.05 47.77 -44.22
CA GLY A 106 37.34 47.45 -45.62
C GLY A 106 36.95 46.02 -46.04
N LYS A 107 36.31 45.25 -45.15
CA LYS A 107 35.88 43.87 -45.44
C LYS A 107 34.48 43.82 -46.02
N ASP A 108 34.20 42.79 -46.80
CA ASP A 108 32.90 42.60 -47.42
C ASP A 108 31.80 42.45 -46.36
N GLY A 109 30.68 43.15 -46.58
CA GLY A 109 29.49 43.05 -45.73
C GLY A 109 28.74 41.73 -45.89
N ASN A 110 27.50 41.69 -45.42
CA ASN A 110 26.63 40.52 -45.63
C ASN A 110 26.45 40.22 -47.11
N SER A 111 26.40 38.94 -47.46
CA SER A 111 26.10 38.51 -48.83
C SER A 111 24.94 37.53 -48.88
N ILE A 112 24.24 37.57 -50.02
CA ILE A 112 23.21 36.60 -50.40
C ILE A 112 23.65 36.02 -51.75
N THR A 113 23.71 34.70 -51.83
CA THR A 113 24.09 33.98 -53.05
C THR A 113 22.98 32.99 -53.43
N LEU A 114 22.52 33.05 -54.67
CA LEU A 114 21.63 32.07 -55.27
C LEU A 114 22.41 31.31 -56.33
N SER A 115 22.49 29.98 -56.24
CA SER A 115 23.11 29.13 -57.27
C SER A 115 22.05 28.27 -57.94
N GLY A 116 21.78 28.55 -59.22
CA GLY A 116 20.91 27.70 -60.03
C GLY A 116 21.54 26.33 -60.35
N LYS A 117 22.88 26.25 -60.36
CA LYS A 117 23.63 25.01 -60.61
C LYS A 117 23.43 23.99 -59.49
N ASP A 118 23.49 24.44 -58.24
CA ASP A 118 23.40 23.56 -57.07
C ASP A 118 22.01 23.59 -56.41
N GLY A 119 21.13 24.48 -56.85
CA GLY A 119 19.81 24.69 -56.26
C GLY A 119 19.89 25.24 -54.83
N THR A 120 20.92 26.04 -54.54
CA THR A 120 21.19 26.54 -53.19
C THR A 120 20.91 28.03 -53.05
N ILE A 121 20.48 28.41 -51.84
CA ILE A 121 20.36 29.80 -51.41
C ILE A 121 21.20 29.95 -50.15
N GLY A 122 22.25 30.75 -50.23
CA GLY A 122 23.17 31.03 -49.13
C GLY A 122 23.03 32.46 -48.65
N VAL A 123 23.04 32.65 -47.34
CA VAL A 123 23.33 33.93 -46.70
C VAL A 123 24.60 33.78 -45.90
N GLN A 124 25.51 34.74 -46.03
CA GLN A 124 26.82 34.71 -45.38
C GLN A 124 27.08 36.06 -44.72
N GLY A 125 27.32 36.04 -43.42
CA GLY A 125 27.74 37.20 -42.64
C GLY A 125 29.15 37.66 -43.03
N PRO A 126 29.56 38.87 -42.58
CA PRO A 126 30.82 39.46 -42.97
C PRO A 126 31.97 38.59 -42.45
N LYS A 127 33.11 38.65 -43.15
CA LYS A 127 34.31 37.97 -42.68
C LYS A 127 34.81 38.59 -41.37
N GLY A 128 35.31 37.76 -40.46
CA GLY A 128 35.84 38.20 -39.17
C GLY A 128 37.13 39.02 -39.30
N ALA A 129 37.60 39.58 -38.19
CA ALA A 129 38.89 40.30 -38.10
C ALA A 129 40.09 39.48 -38.65
N ASP A 130 40.00 38.16 -38.53
CA ASP A 130 40.93 37.12 -38.97
C ASP A 130 40.80 36.73 -40.46
N GLY A 131 39.83 37.28 -41.19
CA GLY A 131 39.59 36.94 -42.60
C GLY A 131 38.82 35.63 -42.81
N GLN A 132 38.39 34.98 -41.74
CA GLN A 132 37.58 33.76 -41.79
C GLN A 132 36.10 34.10 -42.00
N ASP A 133 35.34 33.14 -42.51
CA ASP A 133 33.91 33.31 -42.81
C ASP A 133 33.08 33.55 -41.53
N GLY A 134 32.12 34.47 -41.63
CA GLY A 134 31.12 34.71 -40.60
C GLY A 134 30.07 33.60 -40.52
N ASN A 135 29.01 33.82 -39.75
CA ASN A 135 27.88 32.88 -39.69
C ASN A 135 27.20 32.75 -41.06
N SER A 136 26.72 31.56 -41.40
CA SER A 136 25.97 31.33 -42.63
C SER A 136 24.80 30.39 -42.47
N VAL A 137 23.83 30.56 -43.37
CA VAL A 137 22.71 29.65 -43.57
C VAL A 137 22.61 29.33 -45.05
N THR A 138 22.49 28.05 -45.38
CA THR A 138 22.34 27.57 -46.75
C THR A 138 21.11 26.67 -46.84
N LEU A 139 20.17 27.03 -47.70
CA LEU A 139 19.10 26.14 -48.13
C LEU A 139 19.62 25.34 -49.32
N ASN A 140 19.46 24.02 -49.32
CA ASN A 140 19.91 23.15 -50.38
C ASN A 140 18.74 22.38 -50.99
N GLY A 141 18.31 22.78 -52.18
CA GLY A 141 17.21 22.13 -52.89
C GLY A 141 17.54 20.72 -53.39
N LYS A 142 18.83 20.35 -53.48
CA LYS A 142 19.25 19.02 -53.96
C LYS A 142 18.91 17.90 -52.98
N ASP A 143 19.09 18.16 -51.68
CA ASP A 143 18.87 17.18 -50.61
C ASP A 143 17.81 17.63 -49.59
N GLY A 144 17.18 18.79 -49.81
CA GLY A 144 16.15 19.35 -48.93
C GLY A 144 16.70 19.80 -47.57
N SER A 145 18.01 19.96 -47.43
CA SER A 145 18.64 20.34 -46.16
C SER A 145 18.69 21.85 -45.94
N ILE A 146 18.72 22.24 -44.68
CA ILE A 146 19.11 23.59 -44.24
C ILE A 146 20.40 23.44 -43.45
N GLY A 147 21.50 23.89 -44.04
CA GLY A 147 22.79 23.98 -43.38
C GLY A 147 22.92 25.30 -42.62
N MET A 148 23.39 25.24 -41.39
CA MET A 148 23.70 26.42 -40.58
C MET A 148 25.12 26.27 -40.06
N LYS A 149 25.93 27.32 -40.18
CA LYS A 149 27.31 27.33 -39.67
C LYS A 149 27.52 28.58 -38.84
N GLY A 150 28.09 28.41 -37.65
CA GLY A 150 28.67 29.52 -36.92
C GLY A 150 29.96 30.01 -37.58
N LYS A 151 30.51 31.10 -37.04
CA LYS A 151 31.80 31.67 -37.43
C LYS A 151 32.87 30.58 -37.54
N ASP A 152 33.65 30.64 -38.62
CA ASP A 152 34.71 29.69 -38.97
C ASP A 152 34.22 28.24 -39.15
N GLY A 153 32.93 28.03 -39.43
CA GLY A 153 32.34 26.70 -39.60
C GLY A 153 32.08 25.94 -38.30
N LYS A 154 32.22 26.58 -37.13
CA LYS A 154 31.93 25.97 -35.82
C LYS A 154 30.42 25.79 -35.62
N ASN A 155 30.04 24.86 -34.75
CA ASN A 155 28.63 24.56 -34.41
C ASN A 155 27.78 24.30 -35.67
N ALA A 156 28.36 23.60 -36.65
CA ALA A 156 27.69 23.32 -37.90
C ALA A 156 26.56 22.31 -37.68
N ILE A 157 25.36 22.72 -38.09
CA ILE A 157 24.15 21.92 -37.98
C ILE A 157 23.53 21.79 -39.36
N ALA A 158 23.02 20.60 -39.69
CA ALA A 158 22.18 20.38 -40.86
C ALA A 158 20.80 19.90 -40.42
N ILE A 159 19.76 20.66 -40.74
CA ILE A 159 18.37 20.24 -40.58
C ILE A 159 17.96 19.53 -41.86
N THR A 160 17.47 18.30 -41.71
CA THR A 160 17.02 17.44 -42.80
C THR A 160 15.69 16.81 -42.44
N THR A 161 15.04 16.19 -43.42
CA THR A 161 13.95 15.26 -43.15
C THR A 161 14.39 13.85 -43.50
N GLY A 162 13.82 12.85 -42.81
CA GLY A 162 14.11 11.46 -43.12
C GLY A 162 13.18 10.51 -42.37
N ASP A 163 13.20 9.26 -42.79
CA ASP A 163 12.43 8.19 -42.16
C ASP A 163 13.11 7.76 -40.87
N SER A 164 12.32 7.60 -39.82
CA SER A 164 12.78 7.07 -38.55
C SER A 164 12.04 5.79 -38.17
N LYS A 165 12.69 4.98 -37.32
CA LYS A 165 12.18 3.73 -36.75
C LYS A 165 11.42 3.92 -35.44
N VAL A 166 11.13 5.16 -35.02
CA VAL A 166 10.60 5.39 -33.68
C VAL A 166 9.41 6.34 -33.62
N GLY A 167 8.40 5.85 -32.94
CA GLY A 167 7.20 6.48 -32.40
C GLY A 167 6.64 5.50 -31.37
N LEU A 168 5.81 5.96 -30.43
CA LEU A 168 5.22 5.05 -29.44
C LEU A 168 4.40 3.93 -30.12
N ASP A 169 3.78 4.29 -31.25
CA ASP A 169 2.95 3.43 -32.09
C ASP A 169 3.76 2.52 -33.04
N GLY A 170 5.09 2.59 -33.02
CA GLY A 170 5.98 1.64 -33.70
C GLY A 170 5.80 1.52 -35.22
N LYS A 171 5.23 2.53 -35.89
CA LYS A 171 5.19 2.54 -37.36
C LYS A 171 6.51 3.09 -37.90
N ASP A 172 7.37 2.21 -38.38
CA ASP A 172 8.56 2.56 -39.14
C ASP A 172 8.18 3.38 -40.38
N GLY A 173 8.89 4.48 -40.63
CA GLY A 173 8.75 5.25 -41.88
C GLY A 173 7.98 6.57 -41.78
N GLU A 174 7.66 7.08 -40.59
CA GLU A 174 7.17 8.47 -40.47
C GLU A 174 8.30 9.48 -40.66
N THR A 175 8.06 10.51 -41.48
CA THR A 175 9.02 11.58 -41.73
C THR A 175 9.28 12.41 -40.47
N ARG A 176 10.54 12.51 -40.05
CA ARG A 176 10.99 13.31 -38.91
C ARG A 176 11.86 14.47 -39.36
N ILE A 177 11.86 15.53 -38.56
CA ILE A 177 12.91 16.55 -38.61
C ILE A 177 14.13 15.96 -37.92
N ILE A 178 15.25 15.97 -38.64
CA ILE A 178 16.52 15.43 -38.19
C ILE A 178 17.52 16.58 -38.12
N VAL A 179 18.10 16.78 -36.94
CA VAL A 179 19.14 17.78 -36.67
C VAL A 179 20.48 17.05 -36.55
N LYS A 180 21.34 17.22 -37.55
CA LYS A 180 22.67 16.61 -37.58
C LYS A 180 23.72 17.58 -37.07
N GLU A 181 24.48 17.16 -36.07
CA GLU A 181 25.65 17.89 -35.54
C GLU A 181 26.90 17.03 -35.79
N GLY A 182 27.61 17.32 -36.88
CA GLY A 182 28.66 16.43 -37.39
C GLY A 182 28.10 15.04 -37.71
N ASN A 183 28.57 14.02 -36.98
CA ASN A 183 28.12 12.63 -37.11
C ASN A 183 26.96 12.25 -36.18
N HIS A 184 26.56 13.14 -35.25
CA HIS A 184 25.43 12.88 -34.35
C HIS A 184 24.13 13.21 -35.05
N VAL A 185 23.18 12.27 -35.02
CA VAL A 185 21.85 12.40 -35.61
C VAL A 185 20.84 12.53 -34.48
N ASN A 186 20.25 13.72 -34.33
CA ASN A 186 19.21 13.97 -33.33
C ASN A 186 17.86 14.06 -34.03
N GLU A 187 16.90 13.26 -33.60
CA GLU A 187 15.53 13.32 -34.12
C GLU A 187 14.66 14.18 -33.22
N VAL A 188 13.86 15.06 -33.81
CA VAL A 188 12.95 15.91 -33.05
C VAL A 188 11.72 15.10 -32.66
N ALA A 189 11.49 14.99 -31.33
CA ALA A 189 10.28 14.36 -30.80
C ALA A 189 9.02 15.16 -31.18
N THR A 190 7.93 14.45 -31.49
CA THR A 190 6.63 14.99 -31.87
C THR A 190 5.54 14.46 -30.93
N MET A 191 4.32 14.98 -31.05
CA MET A 191 3.17 14.48 -30.26
C MET A 191 2.78 13.02 -30.58
N ASN A 192 3.37 12.40 -31.61
CA ASN A 192 3.22 10.96 -31.89
C ASN A 192 4.19 10.09 -31.07
N ASP A 193 5.22 10.69 -30.47
CA ASP A 193 6.09 10.03 -29.51
C ASP A 193 5.46 9.97 -28.13
N GLY A 194 6.13 9.28 -27.20
CA GLY A 194 5.65 9.11 -25.85
C GLY A 194 6.61 8.32 -24.98
N LEU A 195 6.14 8.01 -23.78
CA LEU A 195 6.84 7.13 -22.84
C LEU A 195 6.10 5.78 -22.75
N LYS A 196 6.86 4.70 -22.53
CA LYS A 196 6.30 3.37 -22.21
C LYS A 196 6.48 3.10 -20.72
N PHE A 197 5.41 2.66 -20.06
CA PHE A 197 5.38 2.31 -18.63
C PHE A 197 5.01 0.85 -18.49
N MET A 198 5.74 0.09 -17.68
CA MET A 198 5.43 -1.31 -17.39
C MET A 198 5.39 -1.49 -15.88
N GLY A 199 4.23 -1.92 -15.38
CA GLY A 199 4.09 -2.35 -13.98
C GLY A 199 4.39 -3.84 -13.83
N ASP A 200 4.21 -4.36 -12.62
CA ASP A 200 4.46 -5.77 -12.28
C ASP A 200 3.58 -6.77 -13.06
N SER A 201 2.52 -6.29 -13.73
CA SER A 201 1.73 -7.07 -14.69
C SER A 201 2.49 -7.47 -15.96
N GLY A 202 3.69 -6.94 -16.19
CA GLY A 202 4.59 -7.32 -17.28
C GLY A 202 4.21 -6.80 -18.67
N THR A 203 3.12 -6.06 -18.81
CA THR A 203 2.71 -5.44 -20.08
C THR A 203 3.09 -3.96 -20.10
N ALA A 204 3.87 -3.55 -21.10
CA ALA A 204 4.19 -2.14 -21.31
C ALA A 204 3.02 -1.41 -21.96
N VAL A 205 2.62 -0.28 -21.37
CA VAL A 205 1.60 0.64 -21.89
C VAL A 205 2.29 1.91 -22.34
N GLY A 206 2.03 2.32 -23.57
CA GLY A 206 2.52 3.58 -24.10
C GLY A 206 1.55 4.73 -23.85
N VAL A 207 2.09 5.92 -23.52
CA VAL A 207 1.32 7.17 -23.48
C VAL A 207 2.04 8.23 -24.31
N LYS A 208 1.34 8.78 -25.31
CA LYS A 208 1.89 9.83 -26.18
C LYS A 208 2.17 11.11 -25.40
N LEU A 209 3.11 11.92 -25.89
CA LEU A 209 3.39 13.24 -25.35
C LEU A 209 2.11 14.10 -25.33
N ASN A 210 2.02 15.01 -24.36
CA ASN A 210 0.84 15.85 -24.09
C ASN A 210 -0.43 15.09 -23.64
N ASN A 211 -0.30 13.82 -23.24
CA ASN A 211 -1.36 13.08 -22.55
C ASN A 211 -1.01 12.84 -21.08
N GLN A 212 -2.05 12.71 -20.26
CA GLN A 212 -1.93 12.44 -18.83
C GLN A 212 -1.77 10.93 -18.56
N VAL A 213 -0.81 10.58 -17.71
CA VAL A 213 -0.68 9.24 -17.13
C VAL A 213 -1.33 9.27 -15.75
N ASN A 214 -2.37 8.45 -15.54
CA ASN A 214 -2.97 8.30 -14.22
C ASN A 214 -2.25 7.20 -13.44
N ILE A 215 -1.70 7.56 -12.29
CA ILE A 215 -1.16 6.61 -11.31
C ILE A 215 -2.15 6.58 -10.15
N VAL A 216 -3.00 5.56 -10.12
CA VAL A 216 -4.14 5.49 -9.20
C VAL A 216 -3.86 4.57 -8.03
N GLY A 217 -4.16 5.05 -6.83
CA GLY A 217 -4.35 4.25 -5.61
C GLY A 217 -5.73 4.54 -5.00
N GLY A 218 -6.02 4.00 -3.82
CA GLY A 218 -7.23 4.29 -3.05
C GLY A 218 -7.19 5.62 -2.32
N VAL A 219 -6.97 6.74 -3.02
CA VAL A 219 -7.10 8.07 -2.40
C VAL A 219 -8.43 8.68 -2.83
N LYS A 220 -9.34 8.91 -1.89
CA LYS A 220 -10.54 9.75 -2.04
C LYS A 220 -10.31 10.96 -1.15
N ALA A 221 -9.59 11.94 -1.70
CA ALA A 221 -8.91 12.96 -0.92
C ALA A 221 -9.87 13.82 -0.10
N GLU A 222 -9.95 13.57 1.21
CA GLU A 222 -10.18 14.60 2.22
C GLU A 222 -8.81 15.19 2.58
N ARG A 223 -8.70 16.52 2.55
CA ARG A 223 -7.44 17.24 2.78
C ARG A 223 -7.59 18.27 3.88
N THR A 224 -6.53 18.40 4.69
CA THR A 224 -6.31 19.55 5.56
C THR A 224 -5.02 20.24 5.09
N GLY A 225 -5.15 21.32 4.32
CA GLY A 225 -4.03 21.94 3.62
C GLY A 225 -3.43 21.01 2.55
N ASN A 226 -2.11 20.83 2.57
CA ASN A 226 -1.37 19.96 1.63
C ASN A 226 -1.30 18.49 2.06
N ILE A 227 -2.04 18.08 3.10
CA ILE A 227 -1.97 16.73 3.68
C ILE A 227 -3.28 15.99 3.41
N VAL A 228 -3.21 14.85 2.74
CA VAL A 228 -4.32 13.87 2.64
C VAL A 228 -4.54 13.23 4.01
N THR A 229 -5.73 13.39 4.58
CA THR A 229 -6.05 12.94 5.96
C THR A 229 -6.71 11.57 6.01
N ASN A 230 -7.35 11.15 4.91
CA ASN A 230 -7.97 9.85 4.71
C ASN A 230 -7.40 9.11 3.49
N LEU A 231 -7.25 7.79 3.62
CA LEU A 231 -6.92 6.87 2.52
C LEU A 231 -8.04 5.84 2.50
N THR A 232 -8.54 5.48 1.33
CA THR A 232 -9.69 4.59 1.16
C THR A 232 -9.30 3.12 1.17
N ASP A 233 -10.33 2.28 1.03
CA ASP A 233 -10.36 0.82 1.07
C ASP A 233 -9.40 0.11 0.10
N ASN A 234 -8.73 0.79 -0.84
CA ASN A 234 -7.77 0.13 -1.75
C ASN A 234 -6.36 -0.01 -1.16
N ASN A 235 -6.19 0.16 0.16
CA ASN A 235 -4.98 -0.05 0.97
C ASN A 235 -3.71 0.77 0.64
N ILE A 236 -3.52 1.20 -0.61
CA ILE A 236 -2.39 1.98 -1.10
C ILE A 236 -2.89 3.30 -1.65
N GLY A 237 -2.40 4.40 -1.10
CA GLY A 237 -2.63 5.74 -1.62
C GLY A 237 -1.46 6.25 -2.44
N VAL A 238 -1.76 6.87 -3.58
CA VAL A 238 -0.80 7.60 -4.40
C VAL A 238 -1.21 9.07 -4.42
N GLU A 239 -0.32 9.94 -3.96
CA GLU A 239 -0.54 11.38 -3.88
C GLU A 239 0.52 12.11 -4.70
N SER A 240 0.10 12.97 -5.63
CA SER A 240 1.00 13.94 -6.25
C SER A 240 1.00 15.23 -5.44
N ILE A 241 2.18 15.64 -4.97
CA ILE A 241 2.41 16.91 -4.27
C ILE A 241 3.42 17.75 -5.05
N VAL A 242 3.37 19.06 -4.90
CA VAL A 242 4.41 19.95 -5.43
C VAL A 242 5.69 19.74 -4.62
N ASP A 243 6.84 19.66 -5.28
CA ASP A 243 8.12 19.56 -4.59
C ASP A 243 8.52 20.92 -4.00
N ASP A 244 8.60 20.98 -2.67
CA ASP A 244 8.82 22.19 -1.86
C ASP A 244 10.19 22.83 -2.11
N GLN A 245 11.11 22.16 -2.81
CA GLN A 245 12.45 22.67 -3.09
C GLN A 245 12.47 23.66 -4.27
N ASP A 246 11.55 23.60 -5.23
CA ASP A 246 11.65 24.43 -6.46
C ASP A 246 10.33 24.75 -7.19
N ASN A 247 9.15 24.30 -6.73
CA ASN A 247 7.83 24.51 -7.40
C ASN A 247 7.76 24.11 -8.89
N LYS A 248 8.78 23.44 -9.42
CA LYS A 248 8.89 23.04 -10.83
C LYS A 248 8.69 21.54 -11.04
N ASN A 249 8.83 20.75 -9.97
CA ASN A 249 8.75 19.31 -10.02
C ASN A 249 7.55 18.80 -9.20
N ALA A 250 6.92 17.73 -9.69
CA ALA A 250 5.94 16.99 -8.92
C ALA A 250 6.64 15.86 -8.16
N LYS A 251 6.23 15.63 -6.91
CA LYS A 251 6.65 14.51 -6.08
C LYS A 251 5.47 13.55 -5.91
N LEU A 252 5.70 12.28 -6.22
CA LEU A 252 4.72 11.21 -5.95
C LEU A 252 5.02 10.60 -4.58
N VAL A 253 4.02 10.61 -3.69
CA VAL A 253 4.10 9.99 -2.37
C VAL A 253 3.18 8.78 -2.35
N VAL A 254 3.74 7.63 -1.99
CA VAL A 254 3.00 6.38 -1.81
C VAL A 254 2.84 6.11 -0.31
N ARG A 255 1.62 5.80 0.13
CA ARG A 255 1.29 5.58 1.55
C ARG A 255 0.39 4.36 1.70
N LEU A 256 0.48 3.68 2.84
CA LEU A 256 -0.51 2.69 3.26
C LEU A 256 -1.71 3.37 3.92
N ALA A 257 -2.90 2.84 3.71
CA ALA A 257 -4.10 3.29 4.39
C ALA A 257 -4.00 3.08 5.91
N LYS A 258 -4.64 3.96 6.69
CA LYS A 258 -4.67 3.85 8.17
C LYS A 258 -5.41 2.58 8.61
N ASN A 259 -6.48 2.26 7.91
CA ASN A 259 -7.23 1.02 8.05
C ASN A 259 -6.94 0.19 6.81
N LEU A 260 -6.45 -1.03 7.00
CA LEU A 260 -6.29 -1.99 5.92
C LEU A 260 -7.52 -2.89 5.88
N SER A 261 -8.18 -2.97 4.72
CA SER A 261 -9.38 -3.80 4.47
C SER A 261 -9.11 -4.78 3.32
N ASP A 262 -10.00 -5.75 3.12
CA ASP A 262 -9.94 -6.71 2.00
C ASP A 262 -8.61 -7.48 1.89
N LEU A 263 -7.93 -7.66 3.03
CA LEU A 263 -6.76 -8.53 3.15
C LEU A 263 -7.22 -9.97 3.38
N GLU A 264 -6.79 -10.88 2.52
CA GLU A 264 -7.02 -12.33 2.71
C GLU A 264 -6.15 -12.90 3.84
N GLY A 265 -4.99 -12.30 4.11
CA GLY A 265 -4.12 -12.68 5.21
C GLY A 265 -2.86 -11.83 5.32
N ILE A 266 -2.15 -12.01 6.43
CA ILE A 266 -0.86 -11.36 6.72
C ILE A 266 0.13 -12.44 7.11
N THR A 267 1.29 -12.46 6.45
CA THR A 267 2.37 -13.41 6.75
C THR A 267 3.58 -12.67 7.29
N PHE A 268 4.00 -13.00 8.51
CA PHE A 268 5.24 -12.53 9.11
C PHE A 268 6.30 -13.62 9.00
N ASN A 269 7.23 -13.45 8.06
CA ASN A 269 8.31 -14.40 7.83
C ASN A 269 9.48 -14.17 8.79
N SER A 270 10.08 -15.26 9.26
CA SER A 270 11.44 -15.29 9.80
C SER A 270 12.48 -15.09 8.68
N LYS A 271 13.73 -14.80 9.05
CA LYS A 271 14.83 -14.62 8.08
C LYS A 271 15.03 -15.83 7.16
N ASP A 272 14.80 -17.04 7.67
CA ASP A 272 14.93 -18.30 6.94
C ASP A 272 13.65 -18.73 6.20
N LYS A 273 12.54 -17.99 6.38
CA LYS A 273 11.21 -18.24 5.78
C LYS A 273 10.60 -19.60 6.13
N THR A 274 11.05 -20.23 7.22
CA THR A 274 10.46 -21.47 7.71
C THR A 274 9.43 -21.16 8.80
N THR A 275 8.26 -21.82 8.77
CA THR A 275 7.19 -21.68 9.79
C THR A 275 6.74 -20.24 10.11
N PRO A 276 6.31 -19.44 9.11
CA PRO A 276 5.92 -18.06 9.37
C PRO A 276 4.68 -17.96 10.26
N MET A 277 4.59 -16.89 11.05
CA MET A 277 3.33 -16.52 11.69
C MET A 277 2.36 -16.04 10.61
N LYS A 278 1.15 -16.59 10.61
CA LYS A 278 0.11 -16.24 9.64
C LYS A 278 -1.14 -15.79 10.36
N ILE A 279 -1.69 -14.66 9.93
CA ILE A 279 -3.06 -14.26 10.22
C ILE A 279 -3.85 -14.57 8.96
N ASP A 280 -4.80 -15.49 9.05
CA ASP A 280 -5.62 -15.92 7.92
C ASP A 280 -7.03 -15.33 8.08
N GLY A 281 -7.40 -14.42 7.17
CA GLY A 281 -8.71 -13.77 7.19
C GLY A 281 -9.85 -14.69 6.77
N ASN A 282 -9.57 -15.65 5.88
CA ASN A 282 -10.54 -16.63 5.38
C ASN A 282 -10.82 -17.69 6.45
N ALA A 283 -9.79 -18.29 7.01
CA ALA A 283 -9.89 -19.30 8.07
C ALA A 283 -10.21 -18.68 9.45
N LYS A 284 -10.00 -17.37 9.62
CA LYS A 284 -10.13 -16.65 10.90
C LYS A 284 -9.21 -17.20 11.98
N THR A 285 -8.02 -17.62 11.57
CA THR A 285 -7.02 -18.23 12.46
C THR A 285 -5.77 -17.36 12.56
N ILE A 286 -5.04 -17.58 13.65
CA ILE A 286 -3.67 -17.10 13.78
C ILE A 286 -2.79 -18.30 14.17
N GLU A 287 -1.77 -18.57 13.36
CA GLU A 287 -0.93 -19.76 13.48
C GLU A 287 0.53 -19.41 13.81
N ASN A 288 1.23 -20.40 14.36
CA ASN A 288 2.66 -20.31 14.73
C ASN A 288 2.96 -19.18 15.73
N ILE A 289 2.04 -18.91 16.66
CA ILE A 289 2.27 -18.03 17.80
C ILE A 289 2.91 -18.81 18.93
N LYS A 290 4.10 -18.39 19.36
CA LYS A 290 4.77 -18.96 20.53
C LYS A 290 4.15 -18.47 21.85
N LYS A 291 3.88 -17.17 21.95
CA LYS A 291 3.37 -16.51 23.16
C LYS A 291 2.53 -15.30 22.77
N MET A 292 1.36 -15.14 23.39
CA MET A 292 0.52 -13.95 23.27
C MET A 292 0.32 -13.33 24.66
N THR A 293 0.78 -12.10 24.85
CA THR A 293 0.66 -11.37 26.12
C THR A 293 -0.28 -10.18 25.95
N PHE A 294 -1.34 -10.14 26.75
CA PHE A 294 -2.24 -8.99 26.88
C PHE A 294 -1.77 -8.15 28.07
N GLY A 295 -1.41 -6.88 27.84
CA GLY A 295 -0.79 -6.02 28.84
C GLY A 295 0.74 -5.95 28.68
N LYS A 296 1.42 -5.40 29.68
CA LYS A 296 2.90 -5.26 29.68
C LYS A 296 3.56 -6.59 30.03
N ASP A 297 4.49 -7.08 29.20
CA ASP A 297 5.20 -8.34 29.47
C ASP A 297 5.94 -8.29 30.83
N GLY A 298 5.85 -9.40 31.57
CA GLY A 298 6.37 -9.52 32.94
C GLY A 298 5.60 -8.74 34.02
N SER A 299 4.52 -8.04 33.67
CA SER A 299 3.65 -7.35 34.64
C SER A 299 2.68 -8.31 35.31
N THR A 300 2.36 -8.03 36.58
CA THR A 300 1.27 -8.70 37.31
C THR A 300 -0.12 -8.43 36.73
N ASP A 301 -0.27 -7.36 35.92
CA ASP A 301 -1.54 -7.00 35.28
C ASP A 301 -1.67 -7.60 33.86
N SER A 302 -0.73 -8.46 33.47
CA SER A 302 -0.75 -9.10 32.16
C SER A 302 -1.42 -10.48 32.22
N VAL A 303 -2.09 -10.86 31.14
CA VAL A 303 -2.54 -12.23 30.90
C VAL A 303 -1.74 -12.78 29.73
N THR A 304 -1.18 -13.98 29.88
CA THR A 304 -0.35 -14.60 28.85
C THR A 304 -0.96 -15.94 28.43
N VAL A 305 -1.13 -16.13 27.13
CA VAL A 305 -1.34 -17.44 26.50
C VAL A 305 0.01 -17.93 25.99
N ASP A 306 0.56 -18.95 26.65
CA ASP A 306 1.85 -19.54 26.32
C ASP A 306 1.63 -20.83 25.52
N GLY A 307 1.89 -20.78 24.22
CA GLY A 307 1.72 -21.92 23.31
C GLY A 307 2.83 -22.97 23.44
N GLU A 308 4.00 -22.60 23.98
CA GLU A 308 5.11 -23.53 24.22
C GLU A 308 4.84 -24.40 25.46
N ASN A 309 4.43 -23.76 26.56
CA ASN A 309 4.09 -24.46 27.80
C ASN A 309 2.63 -24.93 27.87
N LYS A 310 1.78 -24.52 26.91
CA LYS A 310 0.35 -24.83 26.83
C LYS A 310 -0.43 -24.41 28.07
N VAL A 311 -0.13 -23.22 28.59
CA VAL A 311 -0.76 -22.67 29.80
C VAL A 311 -1.24 -21.24 29.57
N ILE A 312 -2.22 -20.84 30.40
CA ILE A 312 -2.64 -19.45 30.55
C ILE A 312 -2.21 -18.98 31.92
N THR A 313 -1.43 -17.90 31.99
CA THR A 313 -0.92 -17.31 33.24
C THR A 313 -1.39 -15.87 33.40
N GLY A 314 -1.27 -15.33 34.62
CA GLY A 314 -1.70 -13.95 34.93
C GLY A 314 -3.18 -13.79 35.26
N LEU A 315 -3.93 -14.90 35.39
CA LEU A 315 -5.30 -14.87 35.90
C LEU A 315 -5.33 -14.35 37.34
N SER A 316 -6.17 -13.34 37.60
CA SER A 316 -6.26 -12.67 38.91
C SER A 316 -7.01 -13.48 39.96
N ASN A 317 -7.91 -14.37 39.54
CA ASN A 317 -8.72 -15.24 40.40
C ASN A 317 -7.93 -16.45 40.91
N THR A 318 -6.89 -16.21 41.71
CA THR A 318 -6.00 -17.24 42.28
C THR A 318 -6.55 -17.92 43.53
N LYS A 319 -7.66 -17.43 44.07
CA LYS A 319 -8.29 -17.84 45.33
C LYS A 319 -9.81 -17.93 45.19
N LEU A 320 -10.47 -18.81 45.94
CA LEU A 320 -11.92 -18.82 46.04
C LEU A 320 -12.39 -17.57 46.81
N PRO A 321 -13.37 -16.81 46.29
CA PRO A 321 -13.91 -15.69 47.03
C PRO A 321 -14.67 -16.18 48.28
N THR A 322 -14.69 -15.37 49.33
CA THR A 322 -15.50 -15.63 50.53
C THR A 322 -17.00 -15.53 50.24
N ASP A 323 -17.36 -14.65 49.31
CA ASP A 323 -18.71 -14.50 48.77
C ASP A 323 -18.79 -15.14 47.39
N LEU A 324 -19.43 -16.31 47.32
CA LEU A 324 -19.56 -17.10 46.09
C LEU A 324 -20.46 -16.44 45.05
N THR A 325 -21.28 -15.45 45.41
CA THR A 325 -22.12 -14.72 44.44
C THR A 325 -21.30 -13.85 43.48
N LYS A 326 -20.05 -13.57 43.84
CA LYS A 326 -19.08 -12.86 42.99
C LYS A 326 -18.47 -13.75 41.91
N MET A 327 -18.61 -15.07 42.01
CA MET A 327 -18.17 -15.98 40.96
C MET A 327 -19.04 -15.82 39.72
N LYS A 328 -18.40 -15.90 38.55
CA LYS A 328 -19.09 -15.88 37.25
C LYS A 328 -18.91 -17.23 36.58
N ALA A 329 -20.00 -17.77 36.03
CA ALA A 329 -20.01 -19.10 35.42
C ALA A 329 -19.21 -19.17 34.10
N ASP A 330 -18.97 -18.02 33.46
CA ASP A 330 -18.27 -17.86 32.19
C ASP A 330 -16.79 -17.46 32.36
N GLN A 331 -16.29 -17.39 33.60
CA GLN A 331 -14.88 -17.13 33.87
C GLN A 331 -14.10 -18.43 34.06
N ALA A 332 -12.91 -18.50 33.47
CA ALA A 332 -12.00 -19.62 33.68
C ALA A 332 -11.53 -19.68 35.14
N ALA A 333 -11.51 -20.88 35.73
CA ALA A 333 -10.93 -21.11 37.05
C ALA A 333 -9.41 -21.22 36.97
N SER A 334 -8.69 -20.66 37.96
CA SER A 334 -7.26 -20.89 38.09
C SER A 334 -6.95 -22.22 38.79
N GLN A 335 -5.74 -22.75 38.60
CA GLN A 335 -5.27 -23.92 39.36
C GLN A 335 -5.24 -23.66 40.88
N GLY A 336 -5.03 -22.41 41.30
CA GLY A 336 -5.10 -22.02 42.72
C GLY A 336 -6.49 -22.21 43.31
N GLN A 337 -7.54 -21.83 42.59
CA GLN A 337 -8.93 -22.07 43.00
C GLN A 337 -9.28 -23.55 43.05
N LEU A 338 -8.89 -24.32 42.03
CA LEU A 338 -9.14 -25.77 41.98
C LEU A 338 -8.45 -26.49 43.15
N LYS A 339 -7.23 -26.08 43.49
CA LYS A 339 -6.53 -26.59 44.66
C LYS A 339 -7.30 -26.33 45.96
N GLU A 340 -7.87 -25.14 46.15
CA GLU A 340 -8.66 -24.86 47.35
C GLU A 340 -9.95 -25.66 47.43
N VAL A 341 -10.60 -25.94 46.29
CA VAL A 341 -11.75 -26.86 46.24
C VAL A 341 -11.32 -28.27 46.64
N LEU A 342 -10.20 -28.76 46.11
CA LEU A 342 -9.65 -30.08 46.44
C LEU A 342 -9.30 -30.18 47.93
N ASP A 343 -8.63 -29.17 48.49
CA ASP A 343 -8.26 -29.14 49.91
C ASP A 343 -9.52 -29.16 50.80
N LYS A 344 -10.59 -28.43 50.43
CA LYS A 344 -11.88 -28.46 51.15
C LYS A 344 -12.61 -29.80 51.03
N ALA A 345 -12.51 -30.46 49.87
CA ALA A 345 -13.08 -31.79 49.67
C ALA A 345 -12.39 -32.83 50.56
N THR A 346 -11.05 -32.80 50.62
CA THR A 346 -10.26 -33.66 51.52
C THR A 346 -10.60 -33.38 52.98
N ALA A 347 -10.70 -32.12 53.40
CA ALA A 347 -11.07 -31.78 54.77
C ALA A 347 -12.48 -32.28 55.14
N THR A 348 -13.42 -32.33 54.20
CA THR A 348 -14.75 -32.91 54.44
C THR A 348 -14.67 -34.41 54.71
N ASP A 349 -13.74 -35.11 54.06
CA ASP A 349 -13.53 -36.56 54.27
C ASP A 349 -13.12 -36.87 55.71
N ASP A 350 -12.28 -36.04 56.33
CA ASP A 350 -11.78 -36.20 57.71
C ASP A 350 -12.87 -36.09 58.77
N PHE A 351 -13.90 -35.27 58.53
CA PHE A 351 -15.01 -35.06 59.49
C PHE A 351 -16.25 -35.91 59.19
N SER A 352 -16.23 -36.69 58.10
CA SER A 352 -17.37 -37.49 57.67
C SER A 352 -17.41 -38.87 58.32
N VAL A 353 -18.61 -39.31 58.72
CA VAL A 353 -18.87 -40.73 58.98
C VAL A 353 -19.13 -41.40 57.64
N LYS A 354 -18.34 -42.44 57.33
CA LYS A 354 -18.36 -43.11 56.04
C LYS A 354 -18.89 -44.54 56.19
N TYR A 355 -19.48 -45.03 55.11
CA TYR A 355 -19.72 -46.46 54.94
C TYR A 355 -18.38 -47.20 54.87
N ASP A 356 -18.40 -48.45 55.31
CA ASP A 356 -17.23 -49.30 55.23
C ASP A 356 -16.91 -49.64 53.76
N LYS A 357 -15.74 -50.22 53.55
CA LYS A 357 -15.36 -50.78 52.26
C LYS A 357 -15.39 -52.30 52.33
N LYS A 358 -15.83 -52.93 51.26
CA LYS A 358 -15.60 -54.37 51.05
C LYS A 358 -14.11 -54.61 50.80
N ASP A 359 -13.67 -55.85 50.91
CA ASP A 359 -12.30 -56.27 50.56
C ASP A 359 -11.93 -55.96 49.10
N THR A 360 -12.93 -55.79 48.23
CA THR A 360 -12.76 -55.40 46.82
C THR A 360 -12.50 -53.89 46.63
N GLY A 361 -12.57 -53.09 47.69
CA GLY A 361 -12.42 -51.63 47.65
C GLY A 361 -13.71 -50.86 47.33
N GLU A 362 -14.81 -51.54 47.02
CA GLU A 362 -16.13 -50.95 46.83
C GLU A 362 -16.75 -50.48 48.15
N VAL A 363 -17.64 -49.49 48.09
CA VAL A 363 -18.43 -49.05 49.25
C VAL A 363 -19.40 -50.15 49.69
N ASP A 364 -19.38 -50.51 50.97
CA ASP A 364 -20.33 -51.39 51.62
C ASP A 364 -21.39 -50.59 52.40
N LYS A 365 -22.61 -50.54 51.87
CA LYS A 365 -23.72 -49.82 52.51
C LYS A 365 -24.38 -50.58 53.66
N ASN A 366 -23.89 -51.78 54.01
CA ASN A 366 -24.45 -52.58 55.10
C ASN A 366 -23.80 -52.31 56.45
N SER A 367 -22.66 -51.61 56.50
CA SER A 367 -21.96 -51.31 57.75
C SER A 367 -21.30 -49.93 57.75
N VAL A 368 -21.15 -49.43 58.97
CA VAL A 368 -20.43 -48.19 59.29
C VAL A 368 -19.56 -48.51 60.49
N THR A 369 -18.25 -48.42 60.30
CA THR A 369 -17.28 -48.47 61.39
C THR A 369 -16.90 -47.05 61.77
N LEU A 370 -17.16 -46.69 63.04
CA LEU A 370 -16.69 -45.40 63.55
C LEU A 370 -15.16 -45.47 63.67
N GLY A 371 -14.48 -44.60 62.92
CA GLY A 371 -13.02 -44.48 63.00
C GLY A 371 -12.54 -44.01 64.38
N GLY A 372 -11.22 -43.87 64.52
CA GLY A 372 -10.56 -43.48 65.77
C GLY A 372 -9.51 -44.50 66.22
N ASP A 373 -8.98 -44.31 67.42
CA ASP A 373 -8.09 -45.27 68.06
C ASP A 373 -8.90 -46.34 68.82
N THR A 374 -8.22 -47.13 69.66
CA THR A 374 -8.83 -48.23 70.42
C THR A 374 -9.80 -47.77 71.52
N ASN A 375 -9.95 -46.47 71.77
CA ASN A 375 -10.90 -45.95 72.77
C ASN A 375 -12.35 -45.96 72.27
N GLY A 376 -12.57 -46.10 70.96
CA GLY A 376 -13.89 -46.05 70.33
C GLY A 376 -14.48 -44.64 70.27
N THR A 377 -15.68 -44.52 69.68
CA THR A 377 -16.38 -43.25 69.50
C THR A 377 -17.71 -43.23 70.28
N VAL A 378 -17.91 -42.19 71.10
CA VAL A 378 -19.19 -41.96 71.78
C VAL A 378 -20.16 -41.25 70.84
N ILE A 379 -21.28 -41.89 70.54
CA ILE A 379 -22.37 -41.27 69.78
C ILE A 379 -23.27 -40.47 70.74
N LYS A 380 -23.22 -39.14 70.64
CA LYS A 380 -24.04 -38.22 71.43
C LYS A 380 -25.27 -37.75 70.64
N ASN A 381 -26.20 -37.10 71.34
CA ASN A 381 -27.43 -36.56 70.75
C ASN A 381 -28.30 -37.60 70.02
N VAL A 382 -28.27 -38.85 70.50
CA VAL A 382 -29.14 -39.92 70.00
C VAL A 382 -30.51 -39.75 70.67
N LYS A 383 -31.52 -39.36 69.88
CA LYS A 383 -32.92 -39.34 70.31
C LYS A 383 -33.35 -40.76 70.74
N ALA A 384 -34.26 -40.88 71.70
CA ALA A 384 -34.80 -42.18 72.08
C ALA A 384 -35.46 -42.84 70.88
N GLY A 385 -34.98 -44.02 70.50
CA GLY A 385 -35.49 -44.76 69.34
C GLY A 385 -36.80 -45.50 69.67
N ASP A 386 -37.55 -45.89 68.65
CA ASP A 386 -38.70 -46.77 68.82
C ASP A 386 -38.26 -48.15 69.36
N VAL A 387 -39.02 -48.67 70.33
CA VAL A 387 -38.78 -49.99 70.94
C VAL A 387 -39.92 -50.91 70.56
N SER A 388 -39.80 -51.49 69.37
CA SER A 388 -40.75 -52.45 68.77
C SER A 388 -39.98 -53.59 68.09
N GLU A 389 -40.67 -54.70 67.78
CA GLU A 389 -40.07 -55.94 67.26
C GLU A 389 -39.22 -55.73 65.99
N ASN A 390 -39.63 -54.81 65.12
CA ASN A 390 -38.99 -54.57 63.82
C ASN A 390 -38.14 -53.28 63.76
N SER A 391 -37.94 -52.60 64.89
CA SER A 391 -37.20 -51.34 64.94
C SER A 391 -35.75 -51.51 64.45
N LYS A 392 -35.27 -50.51 63.71
CA LYS A 392 -33.87 -50.36 63.25
C LYS A 392 -33.21 -49.11 63.83
N GLU A 393 -33.87 -48.48 64.80
CA GLU A 393 -33.38 -47.27 65.44
C GLU A 393 -32.39 -47.61 66.57
N ALA A 394 -31.40 -46.76 66.77
CA ALA A 394 -30.51 -46.88 67.91
C ALA A 394 -31.26 -46.53 69.21
N VAL A 395 -31.07 -47.33 70.25
CA VAL A 395 -31.53 -46.99 71.61
C VAL A 395 -30.48 -46.15 72.32
N ASN A 396 -30.92 -45.20 73.15
CA ASN A 396 -30.02 -44.37 73.93
C ASN A 396 -29.96 -44.80 75.41
N GLY A 397 -29.02 -44.19 76.15
CA GLY A 397 -28.80 -44.51 77.56
C GLY A 397 -30.04 -44.32 78.45
N SER A 398 -30.95 -43.40 78.13
CA SER A 398 -32.16 -43.19 78.95
C SER A 398 -33.16 -44.34 78.85
N GLN A 399 -33.23 -45.00 77.68
CA GLN A 399 -34.12 -46.15 77.46
C GLN A 399 -33.58 -47.40 78.15
N LEU A 400 -32.27 -47.64 78.02
CA LEU A 400 -31.60 -48.72 78.74
C LEU A 400 -31.68 -48.49 80.25
N TYR A 401 -31.51 -47.24 80.71
CA TYR A 401 -31.65 -46.87 82.11
C TYR A 401 -33.04 -47.21 82.66
N LYS A 402 -34.12 -46.84 81.95
CA LYS A 402 -35.50 -47.22 82.36
C LYS A 402 -35.68 -48.73 82.50
N THR A 403 -35.13 -49.51 81.58
CA THR A 403 -35.18 -50.98 81.66
C THR A 403 -34.39 -51.50 82.86
N ASN A 404 -33.23 -50.91 83.13
CA ASN A 404 -32.35 -51.29 84.24
C ASN A 404 -32.93 -50.96 85.63
N GLN A 405 -33.93 -50.07 85.73
CA GLN A 405 -34.67 -49.81 86.98
C GLN A 405 -35.46 -51.05 87.46
N GLY A 406 -35.66 -52.05 86.58
CA GLY A 406 -36.22 -53.34 86.97
C GLY A 406 -37.70 -53.32 87.32
N PHE A 407 -38.10 -54.18 88.25
CA PHE A 407 -39.49 -54.31 88.70
C PHE A 407 -39.58 -54.51 90.22
N ASP A 408 -40.68 -54.10 90.82
CA ASP A 408 -40.90 -54.29 92.26
C ASP A 408 -41.62 -55.60 92.55
N ILE A 409 -41.23 -56.23 93.66
CA ILE A 409 -41.91 -57.36 94.28
C ILE A 409 -42.56 -56.86 95.55
N LEU A 410 -43.84 -57.18 95.71
CA LEU A 410 -44.65 -56.78 96.84
C LEU A 410 -45.15 -58.01 97.59
N VAL A 411 -45.08 -57.98 98.92
CA VAL A 411 -45.66 -59.01 99.80
C VAL A 411 -46.72 -58.37 100.70
N GLY A 412 -47.98 -58.79 100.59
CA GLY A 412 -49.06 -58.27 101.44
C GLY A 412 -49.57 -56.89 101.01
N GLN A 413 -49.81 -56.00 101.99
CA GLN A 413 -50.29 -54.63 101.71
C GLN A 413 -49.19 -53.76 101.11
N ASP A 414 -49.58 -52.80 100.28
CA ASP A 414 -48.69 -52.00 99.45
C ASP A 414 -47.94 -50.88 100.20
N THR A 415 -47.08 -51.25 101.14
CA THR A 415 -46.26 -50.33 101.95
C THR A 415 -44.80 -50.34 101.51
N ALA A 416 -44.02 -49.31 101.87
CA ALA A 416 -42.59 -49.26 101.55
C ALA A 416 -41.81 -50.44 102.15
N ASP A 417 -42.17 -50.85 103.38
CA ASP A 417 -41.54 -51.97 104.10
C ASP A 417 -41.81 -53.34 103.44
N ASN A 418 -42.87 -53.43 102.62
CA ASN A 418 -43.32 -54.67 101.98
C ASN A 418 -42.87 -54.79 100.51
N ARG A 419 -42.17 -53.78 99.98
CA ARG A 419 -41.64 -53.78 98.61
C ARG A 419 -40.15 -54.07 98.59
N ALA A 420 -39.74 -54.87 97.62
CA ALA A 420 -38.35 -55.04 97.23
C ALA A 420 -38.23 -54.80 95.72
N ASN A 421 -37.41 -53.85 95.30
CA ASN A 421 -37.07 -53.68 93.89
C ASN A 421 -36.10 -54.78 93.47
N VAL A 422 -36.33 -55.35 92.29
CA VAL A 422 -35.42 -56.27 91.62
C VAL A 422 -34.86 -55.59 90.38
N ALA A 423 -33.61 -55.14 90.47
CA ALA A 423 -32.95 -54.41 89.38
C ALA A 423 -32.42 -55.37 88.29
N LEU A 424 -32.62 -55.02 87.00
CA LEU A 424 -32.28 -55.90 85.87
C LEU A 424 -30.89 -55.66 85.25
N GLY A 425 -30.18 -54.59 85.65
CA GLY A 425 -28.92 -54.15 85.04
C GLY A 425 -27.66 -54.26 85.91
N LYS A 426 -27.71 -55.01 87.02
CA LYS A 426 -26.57 -55.17 87.94
C LYS A 426 -25.61 -56.26 87.44
N ALA A 427 -24.33 -56.16 87.81
CA ALA A 427 -23.31 -57.16 87.48
C ALA A 427 -23.64 -58.54 88.08
N ASN A 428 -24.17 -58.53 89.31
CA ASN A 428 -24.70 -59.73 89.97
C ASN A 428 -26.22 -59.71 89.86
N LYS A 429 -26.80 -60.85 89.48
CA LYS A 429 -28.26 -61.02 89.44
C LYS A 429 -28.81 -60.92 90.86
N GLU A 430 -29.84 -60.11 91.03
CA GLU A 430 -30.62 -60.12 92.27
C GLU A 430 -31.47 -61.39 92.31
N THR A 431 -31.55 -62.00 93.48
CA THR A 431 -32.29 -63.23 93.71
C THR A 431 -33.47 -62.96 94.61
N VAL A 432 -34.62 -63.43 94.16
CA VAL A 432 -35.84 -63.43 94.95
C VAL A 432 -35.92 -64.79 95.61
N GLU A 433 -35.81 -64.81 96.93
CA GLU A 433 -36.01 -66.03 97.70
C GLU A 433 -37.49 -66.13 98.11
N PHE A 434 -38.11 -67.26 97.76
CA PHE A 434 -39.46 -67.60 98.18
C PHE A 434 -39.35 -68.58 99.35
N ALA A 435 -39.19 -68.05 100.57
CA ALA A 435 -39.12 -68.86 101.78
C ALA A 435 -40.51 -69.29 102.26
N ALA A 436 -40.59 -70.45 102.92
CA ALA A 436 -41.80 -70.94 103.58
C ALA A 436 -41.57 -71.00 105.10
N GLY A 437 -42.60 -70.61 105.87
CA GLY A 437 -42.59 -70.77 107.34
C GLY A 437 -42.70 -72.24 107.76
N ASN A 438 -42.59 -72.51 109.07
CA ASN A 438 -42.44 -73.87 109.61
C ASN A 438 -43.50 -74.88 109.14
N SER A 439 -44.72 -74.46 108.84
CA SER A 439 -45.85 -75.34 108.50
C SER A 439 -46.19 -75.39 107.01
N LEU A 440 -45.35 -74.76 106.16
CA LEU A 440 -45.51 -74.73 104.71
C LEU A 440 -44.28 -75.34 104.03
N ASP A 441 -44.51 -76.06 102.95
CA ASP A 441 -43.51 -76.42 101.97
C ASP A 441 -43.61 -75.51 100.75
N VAL A 442 -42.46 -75.18 100.16
CA VAL A 442 -42.36 -74.41 98.93
C VAL A 442 -41.59 -75.20 97.88
N THR A 443 -42.16 -75.32 96.69
CA THR A 443 -41.52 -75.96 95.54
C THR A 443 -41.51 -75.02 94.35
N LEU A 444 -40.41 -75.01 93.59
CA LEU A 444 -40.27 -74.25 92.36
C LEU A 444 -40.26 -75.20 91.17
N ASP A 445 -41.31 -75.14 90.35
CA ASP A 445 -41.25 -75.68 89.00
C ASP A 445 -40.55 -74.67 88.09
N LYS A 446 -39.28 -74.96 87.79
CA LYS A 446 -38.42 -74.11 86.98
C LYS A 446 -38.91 -73.98 85.53
N ASN A 447 -39.63 -74.96 85.00
CA ASN A 447 -40.11 -74.96 83.61
C ASN A 447 -41.35 -74.10 83.47
N ALA A 448 -42.32 -74.29 84.37
CA ALA A 448 -43.54 -73.50 84.40
C ALA A 448 -43.34 -72.10 85.00
N LYS A 449 -42.15 -71.81 85.57
CA LYS A 449 -41.86 -70.60 86.35
C LYS A 449 -42.89 -70.40 87.47
N LYS A 450 -43.30 -71.50 88.11
CA LYS A 450 -44.37 -71.53 89.09
C LYS A 450 -43.84 -71.90 90.47
N VAL A 451 -44.10 -71.03 91.44
CA VAL A 451 -43.89 -71.31 92.86
C VAL A 451 -45.17 -71.89 93.43
N THR A 452 -45.07 -73.02 94.14
CA THR A 452 -46.22 -73.67 94.80
C THR A 452 -45.96 -73.75 96.30
N TYR A 453 -46.92 -73.26 97.08
CA TYR A 453 -46.96 -73.42 98.53
C TYR A 453 -47.97 -74.50 98.89
N SER A 454 -47.58 -75.46 99.72
CA SER A 454 -48.46 -76.49 100.28
C SER A 454 -48.31 -76.56 101.80
N LEU A 455 -49.36 -76.96 102.50
CA LEU A 455 -49.25 -77.29 103.93
C LEU A 455 -48.41 -78.57 104.07
N LYS A 456 -47.58 -78.61 105.11
CA LYS A 456 -46.92 -79.86 105.51
C LYS A 456 -47.94 -80.84 106.09
N ASP A 457 -47.61 -82.12 106.05
CA ASP A 457 -48.43 -83.18 106.65
C ASP A 457 -48.63 -82.96 108.16
N ASP A 458 -47.60 -82.45 108.85
CA ASP A 458 -47.65 -82.01 110.24
C ASP A 458 -47.60 -80.47 110.34
N ILE A 459 -48.70 -79.86 110.78
CA ILE A 459 -48.81 -78.41 110.96
C ILE A 459 -48.46 -78.06 112.41
N THR A 460 -47.40 -77.29 112.63
CA THR A 460 -47.14 -76.66 113.93
C THR A 460 -47.86 -75.31 113.96
N VAL A 461 -48.81 -75.12 114.87
CA VAL A 461 -49.54 -73.86 115.04
C VAL A 461 -49.10 -73.20 116.35
N GLY A 462 -48.44 -72.05 116.25
CA GLY A 462 -47.92 -71.28 117.40
C GLY A 462 -46.42 -71.46 117.66
N LYS A 463 -45.84 -70.51 118.40
CA LYS A 463 -44.54 -70.68 119.05
C LYS A 463 -44.78 -71.31 120.42
N ASP A 464 -43.96 -72.26 120.85
CA ASP A 464 -44.04 -72.80 122.22
C ASP A 464 -43.91 -71.64 123.23
N GLY A 465 -45.02 -71.27 123.90
CA GLY A 465 -44.97 -70.51 125.15
C GLY A 465 -45.69 -69.17 125.30
N GLU A 466 -46.52 -68.67 124.37
CA GLU A 466 -47.35 -67.48 124.64
C GLU A 466 -48.85 -67.70 124.29
N ALA A 467 -49.72 -67.39 125.25
CA ALA A 467 -51.18 -67.61 125.18
C ALA A 467 -51.84 -66.72 124.12
N GLY A 468 -52.73 -67.34 123.33
CA GLY A 468 -53.32 -66.77 122.10
C GLY A 468 -54.40 -65.71 122.29
#